data_AF-A0A7W0PW91-F1
#
_entry.id   AF-A0A7W0PW91-F1
#
_cell.length_a   1.000
_cell.length_b   1.000
_cell.length_c   1.000
_cell.angle_alpha   90.00
_cell.angle_beta   90.00
_cell.angle_gamma   90.00
#
_symmetry.space_group_name_H-M   'P 1'
#
loop_
_entity.id
_entity.type
_entity.pdbx_description
1 polymer ?
#
loop_
_entity_poly.entity_id
_entity_poly.type
_entity_poly.pdbx_seq_one_letter_code
_entity_poly.pdbx_strand_id
1 'polypeptide(L)'
;MDRRRIGLWGTVIFAGAALVGVIVQLYLIGGFLFGETDWLDAHKDFGKAVHLAYILTFLSALLAAWPNWRLATWPFVLAVLGSIQAFSAGRGDVGGDNGALHAFHAALVPIVVILALFIGWAAWRHIRAMPDTTMTDPDRSPPPART
;
A
#
# COMPACT_ATOMS: atom_id res chain seq x y z
N MET A 1 -10.59 19.46 -3.55
CA MET A 1 -10.89 18.32 -2.65
C MET A 1 -10.26 18.61 -1.30
N ASP A 2 -10.95 18.34 -0.19
CA ASP A 2 -10.39 18.43 1.17
C ASP A 2 -9.12 17.55 1.30
N ARG A 3 -8.08 18.06 1.98
CA ARG A 3 -6.85 17.34 2.36
C ARG A 3 -7.15 15.94 2.89
N ARG A 4 -8.17 15.82 3.75
CA ARG A 4 -8.58 14.53 4.33
C ARG A 4 -9.01 13.55 3.26
N ARG A 5 -9.83 14.00 2.31
CA ARG A 5 -10.33 13.18 1.19
C ARG A 5 -9.19 12.78 0.25
N ILE A 6 -8.27 13.70 -0.06
CA ILE A 6 -7.07 13.40 -0.87
C ILE A 6 -6.21 12.32 -0.20
N GLY A 7 -5.90 12.48 1.09
CA GLY A 7 -5.09 11.51 1.83
C GLY A 7 -5.76 10.12 1.92
N LEU A 8 -7.07 10.05 2.12
CA LEU A 8 -7.78 8.76 2.14
C LEU A 8 -7.76 8.07 0.77
N TRP A 9 -7.98 8.81 -0.32
CA TRP A 9 -7.87 8.25 -1.67
C TRP A 9 -6.46 7.77 -1.97
N GLY A 10 -5.44 8.57 -1.63
CA GLY A 10 -4.04 8.15 -1.72
C GLY A 10 -3.78 6.86 -0.92
N THR A 11 -4.33 6.76 0.29
CA THR A 11 -4.21 5.55 1.12
C THR A 11 -4.80 4.32 0.42
N VAL A 12 -6.01 4.44 -0.14
CA VAL A 12 -6.65 3.33 -0.89
C VAL A 12 -5.83 2.94 -2.12
N ILE A 13 -5.39 3.93 -2.91
CA ILE A 13 -4.64 3.72 -4.16
C ILE A 13 -3.31 3.03 -3.86
N PHE A 14 -2.51 3.54 -2.93
CA PHE A 14 -1.20 2.99 -2.64
C PHE A 14 -1.27 1.65 -1.89
N ALA A 15 -2.26 1.44 -1.01
CA ALA A 15 -2.48 0.13 -0.39
C ALA A 15 -2.90 -0.91 -1.44
N GLY A 16 -3.75 -0.52 -2.41
CA GLY A 16 -4.11 -1.37 -3.55
C GLY A 16 -2.92 -1.68 -4.45
N ALA A 17 -2.11 -0.66 -4.78
CA ALA A 17 -0.89 -0.83 -5.57
C ALA A 17 0.11 -1.77 -4.86
N ALA A 18 0.27 -1.65 -3.55
CA ALA A 18 1.09 -2.55 -2.75
C ALA A 18 0.58 -3.99 -2.81
N LEU A 19 -0.74 -4.21 -2.68
CA LEU A 19 -1.35 -5.54 -2.77
C LEU A 19 -1.12 -6.19 -4.14
N VAL A 20 -1.43 -5.47 -5.22
CA VAL A 20 -1.15 -5.93 -6.60
C VAL A 20 0.33 -6.19 -6.78
N GLY A 21 1.17 -5.32 -6.24
CA GLY A 21 2.62 -5.44 -6.30
C GLY A 21 3.15 -6.71 -5.63
N VAL A 22 2.60 -7.09 -4.47
CA VAL A 22 2.94 -8.35 -3.79
C VAL A 22 2.56 -9.56 -4.63
N ILE A 23 1.39 -9.55 -5.29
CA ILE A 23 0.97 -10.65 -6.18
C ILE A 23 1.96 -10.81 -7.35
N VAL A 24 2.35 -9.69 -7.98
CA VAL A 24 3.35 -9.71 -9.04
C VAL A 24 4.69 -10.23 -8.52
N GLN A 25 5.13 -9.82 -7.32
CA GLN A 25 6.36 -10.35 -6.73
C GLN A 25 6.32 -11.86 -6.51
N LEU A 26 5.18 -12.41 -6.05
CA LEU A 26 4.99 -13.85 -5.89
C LEU A 26 5.05 -14.59 -7.23
N TYR A 27 4.49 -14.01 -8.29
CA TYR A 27 4.61 -14.55 -9.64
C TYR A 27 6.06 -14.56 -10.13
N LEU A 28 6.79 -13.46 -9.94
CA LEU A 28 8.19 -13.34 -10.37
C LEU A 28 9.12 -14.32 -9.65
N ILE A 29 9.02 -14.41 -8.31
CA ILE A 29 9.83 -15.38 -7.55
C ILE A 29 9.41 -16.82 -7.86
N GLY A 30 8.13 -17.07 -8.12
CA GLY A 30 7.65 -18.37 -8.59
C GLY A 30 8.30 -18.78 -9.91
N GLY A 31 8.30 -17.89 -10.91
CA GLY A 31 8.95 -18.15 -12.20
C GLY A 31 10.44 -18.46 -12.06
N PHE A 32 11.16 -17.72 -11.22
CA PHE A 32 12.55 -18.03 -10.88
C PHE A 32 12.72 -19.46 -10.32
N LEU A 33 11.86 -19.85 -9.36
CA LEU A 33 11.88 -21.20 -8.79
C LEU A 33 11.56 -22.30 -9.82
N PHE A 34 10.85 -21.96 -10.91
CA PHE A 34 10.54 -22.86 -12.02
C PHE A 34 11.51 -22.77 -13.21
N GLY A 35 12.63 -22.06 -13.07
CA GLY A 35 13.74 -22.08 -14.02
C GLY A 35 13.97 -20.81 -14.82
N GLU A 36 13.16 -19.77 -14.64
CA GLU A 36 13.36 -18.46 -15.29
C GLU A 36 14.39 -17.62 -14.50
N THR A 37 15.68 -17.87 -14.74
CA THR A 37 16.78 -17.32 -13.93
C THR A 37 16.81 -15.79 -13.87
N ASP A 38 16.39 -15.12 -14.95
CA ASP A 38 16.41 -13.65 -15.05
C ASP A 38 15.31 -12.96 -14.24
N TRP A 39 14.31 -13.72 -13.77
CA TRP A 39 13.16 -13.14 -13.06
C TRP A 39 13.47 -12.77 -11.62
N LEU A 40 14.57 -13.28 -11.06
CA LEU A 40 15.02 -12.90 -9.72
C LEU A 40 15.39 -11.42 -9.65
N ASP A 41 16.04 -10.88 -10.67
CA ASP A 41 16.41 -9.46 -10.70
C ASP A 41 15.18 -8.58 -10.92
N ALA A 42 14.25 -9.01 -11.78
CA ALA A 42 12.94 -8.36 -11.91
C ALA A 42 12.16 -8.34 -10.58
N HIS A 43 12.17 -9.45 -9.82
CA HIS A 43 11.55 -9.54 -8.50
C HIS A 43 12.18 -8.51 -7.53
N LYS A 44 13.51 -8.43 -7.47
CA LYS A 44 14.25 -7.50 -6.59
C LYS A 44 13.96 -6.04 -6.95
N ASP A 45 14.02 -5.69 -8.23
CA ASP A 45 13.80 -4.32 -8.69
C ASP A 45 12.35 -3.89 -8.52
N PHE A 46 11.40 -4.75 -8.87
CA PHE A 46 9.99 -4.48 -8.66
C PHE A 46 9.63 -4.39 -7.17
N GLY A 47 10.32 -5.16 -6.31
CA GLY A 47 10.20 -5.05 -4.85
C GLY A 47 10.48 -3.64 -4.30
N LYS A 48 11.35 -2.86 -4.95
CA LYS A 48 11.59 -1.45 -4.59
C LYS A 48 10.34 -0.58 -4.83
N ALA A 49 9.62 -0.83 -5.92
CA ALA A 49 8.37 -0.13 -6.22
C ALA A 49 7.26 -0.50 -5.22
N VAL A 50 7.18 -1.77 -4.83
CA VAL A 50 6.24 -2.23 -3.78
C VAL A 50 6.58 -1.58 -2.44
N HIS A 51 7.87 -1.49 -2.09
CA HIS A 51 8.32 -0.80 -0.87
C HIS A 51 7.93 0.69 -0.89
N LEU A 52 8.14 1.38 -2.00
CA LEU A 52 7.68 2.76 -2.17
C LEU A 52 6.17 2.88 -1.96
N ALA A 53 5.36 1.95 -2.46
CA ALA A 53 3.91 1.94 -2.23
C ALA A 53 3.55 1.81 -0.73
N TYR A 54 4.31 1.05 0.06
CA TYR A 54 4.11 1.01 1.52
C TYR A 54 4.37 2.37 2.17
N ILE A 55 5.45 3.05 1.79
CA ILE A 55 5.77 4.38 2.31
C ILE A 55 4.71 5.40 1.90
N LEU A 56 4.28 5.40 0.65
CA LEU A 56 3.25 6.32 0.15
C LEU A 56 1.87 6.06 0.78
N THR A 57 1.56 4.81 1.12
CA THR A 57 0.36 4.46 1.91
C THR A 57 0.39 5.14 3.28
N PHE A 58 1.53 5.07 3.98
CA PHE A 58 1.70 5.74 5.27
C PHE A 58 1.60 7.26 5.17
N LEU A 59 2.32 7.87 4.24
CA LEU A 59 2.31 9.33 4.06
C LEU A 59 0.91 9.85 3.71
N SER A 60 0.17 9.12 2.87
CA SER A 60 -1.21 9.47 2.50
C SER A 60 -2.16 9.38 3.69
N ALA A 61 -2.02 8.34 4.52
CA ALA A 61 -2.83 8.19 5.73
C ALA A 61 -2.48 9.25 6.76
N LEU A 62 -1.21 9.63 6.89
CA LEU A 62 -0.76 10.70 7.77
C LEU A 62 -1.36 12.05 7.33
N LEU A 63 -1.34 12.34 6.02
CA LEU A 63 -1.97 13.52 5.44
C LEU A 63 -3.48 13.57 5.76
N ALA A 64 -4.16 12.41 5.66
CA ALA A 64 -5.58 12.30 5.97
C ALA A 64 -5.90 12.52 7.46
N ALA A 65 -5.03 12.02 8.33
CA ALA A 65 -5.28 11.96 9.77
C ALA A 65 -4.83 13.22 10.52
N TRP A 66 -4.01 14.08 9.91
CA TRP A 66 -3.39 15.20 10.60
C TRP A 66 -4.40 16.17 11.24
N PRO A 67 -4.18 16.67 12.48
CA PRO A 67 -3.06 16.37 13.39
C PRO A 67 -3.26 15.10 14.24
N ASN A 68 -4.43 14.46 14.19
CA ASN A 68 -4.74 13.26 14.96
C ASN A 68 -4.29 11.98 14.23
N TRP A 69 -3.01 11.64 14.37
CA TRP A 69 -2.32 10.56 13.66
C TRP A 69 -2.83 9.13 13.90
N ARG A 70 -3.85 8.91 14.75
CA ARG A 70 -4.34 7.56 15.10
C ARG A 70 -4.73 6.69 13.90
N LEU A 71 -5.24 7.29 12.82
CA LEU A 71 -5.58 6.56 11.59
C LEU A 71 -4.33 6.13 10.78
N ALA A 72 -3.16 6.71 11.06
CA ALA A 72 -1.90 6.38 10.40
C ALA A 72 -1.11 5.26 11.09
N THR A 73 -1.56 4.74 12.24
CA THR A 73 -0.86 3.69 12.99
C THR A 73 -0.67 2.40 12.18
N TRP A 74 -1.74 1.87 11.57
CA TRP A 74 -1.63 0.65 10.76
C TRP A 74 -0.82 0.85 9.47
N PRO A 75 -1.01 1.95 8.71
CA PRO A 75 -0.11 2.32 7.62
C PRO A 75 1.36 2.44 8.04
N PHE A 76 1.65 2.97 9.22
CA PHE A 76 3.01 3.01 9.77
C PHE A 76 3.56 1.61 10.01
N VAL A 77 2.79 0.71 10.62
CA VAL A 77 3.18 -0.71 10.80
C VAL A 77 3.47 -1.38 9.45
N LEU A 78 2.63 -1.15 8.44
CA LEU A 78 2.86 -1.65 7.08
C LEU A 78 4.19 -1.11 6.50
N ALA A 79 4.46 0.19 6.64
CA ALA A 79 5.70 0.80 6.17
C ALA A 79 6.94 0.22 6.89
N VAL A 80 6.86 -0.03 8.19
CA VAL A 80 7.94 -0.66 8.97
C VAL A 80 8.17 -2.10 8.52
N LEU A 81 7.13 -2.94 8.47
CA LEU A 81 7.26 -4.34 8.06
C LEU A 81 7.71 -4.46 6.60
N GLY A 82 7.18 -3.62 5.72
CA GLY A 82 7.59 -3.55 4.33
C GLY A 82 9.05 -3.12 4.16
N SER A 83 9.54 -2.22 5.03
CA SER A 83 10.97 -1.87 5.06
C SER A 83 11.82 -3.03 5.56
N ILE A 84 11.39 -3.73 6.62
CA ILE A 84 12.06 -4.94 7.09
C ILE A 84 12.12 -5.98 5.96
N GLN A 85 11.04 -6.23 5.22
CA GLN A 85 11.05 -7.14 4.07
C GLN A 85 12.04 -6.68 2.99
N ALA A 86 12.02 -5.40 2.61
CA ALA A 86 12.86 -4.85 1.55
C ALA A 86 14.36 -4.95 1.89
N PHE A 87 14.73 -4.74 3.16
CA PHE A 87 16.13 -4.76 3.59
C PHE A 87 16.60 -6.14 4.07
N SER A 88 15.70 -7.01 4.52
CA SER A 88 16.03 -8.39 4.91
C SER A 88 16.28 -9.31 3.72
N ALA A 89 15.89 -8.90 2.51
CA ALA A 89 16.13 -9.67 1.29
C ALA A 89 17.63 -9.83 0.95
N GLY A 90 18.52 -9.01 1.53
CA GLY A 90 19.98 -9.21 1.52
C GLY A 90 20.66 -9.21 0.14
N ARG A 91 21.99 -9.03 0.10
CA ARG A 91 22.81 -9.06 -1.12
C ARG A 91 23.23 -10.47 -1.57
N GLY A 92 22.46 -11.51 -1.20
CA GLY A 92 22.87 -12.91 -1.34
C GLY A 92 21.95 -13.76 -2.21
N ASP A 93 22.49 -14.88 -2.71
CA ASP A 93 21.74 -15.90 -3.44
C ASP A 93 20.74 -16.64 -2.55
N VAL A 94 19.58 -16.98 -3.15
CA VAL A 94 18.46 -17.69 -2.51
C VAL A 94 18.86 -19.08 -1.97
N GLY A 95 19.99 -19.63 -2.43
CA GLY A 95 20.52 -20.95 -2.05
C GLY A 95 21.69 -20.96 -1.06
N GLY A 96 22.12 -19.83 -0.51
CA GLY A 96 23.27 -19.74 0.41
C GLY A 96 22.91 -19.78 1.91
N ASP A 97 23.86 -19.42 2.77
CA ASP A 97 23.75 -19.36 4.26
C ASP A 97 22.62 -18.45 4.80
N ASN A 98 21.84 -17.81 3.93
CA ASN A 98 20.76 -16.88 4.25
C ASN A 98 19.35 -17.49 4.14
N GLY A 99 19.20 -18.82 4.01
CA GLY A 99 17.89 -19.47 3.86
C GLY A 99 16.86 -19.08 4.94
N ALA A 100 17.30 -18.86 6.18
CA ALA A 100 16.44 -18.38 7.26
C ALA A 100 15.90 -16.96 7.02
N LEU A 101 16.69 -16.05 6.45
CA LEU A 101 16.26 -14.70 6.09
C LEU A 101 15.24 -14.72 4.95
N HIS A 102 15.42 -15.60 3.95
CA HIS A 102 14.44 -15.79 2.89
C HIS A 102 13.12 -16.35 3.42
N ALA A 103 13.17 -17.34 4.32
CA ALA A 103 11.98 -17.88 4.97
C ALA A 103 11.26 -16.80 5.79
N PHE A 104 11.99 -15.98 6.54
CA PHE A 104 11.42 -14.86 7.29
C PHE A 104 10.79 -13.81 6.36
N HIS A 105 11.49 -13.42 5.28
CA HIS A 105 10.96 -12.51 4.27
C HIS A 105 9.64 -13.02 3.67
N ALA A 106 9.58 -14.32 3.32
CA ALA A 106 8.39 -14.97 2.80
C ALA A 106 7.26 -15.04 3.86
N ALA A 107 7.58 -15.31 5.12
CA ALA A 107 6.61 -15.37 6.21
C ALA A 107 5.93 -14.02 6.50
N LEU A 108 6.59 -12.90 6.18
CA LEU A 108 6.00 -11.56 6.31
C LEU A 108 4.97 -11.24 5.22
N VAL A 109 4.98 -11.94 4.07
CA VAL A 109 4.06 -11.70 2.95
C VAL A 109 2.58 -11.74 3.34
N PRO A 110 2.06 -12.81 3.99
CA PRO A 110 0.65 -12.83 4.39
C PRO A 110 0.30 -11.69 5.36
N ILE A 111 1.23 -11.28 6.22
CA ILE A 111 1.01 -10.18 7.17
C ILE A 111 0.83 -8.85 6.44
N VAL A 112 1.73 -8.52 5.50
CA VAL A 112 1.62 -7.27 4.72
C VAL A 112 0.40 -7.26 3.81
N VAL A 113 -0.01 -8.41 3.26
CA VAL A 113 -1.26 -8.56 2.48
C VAL A 113 -2.48 -8.24 3.34
N ILE A 114 -2.59 -8.84 4.53
CA ILE A 114 -3.69 -8.59 5.47
C ILE A 114 -3.73 -7.12 5.88
N LEU A 115 -2.56 -6.53 6.19
CA LEU A 115 -2.47 -5.12 6.55
C LEU A 115 -2.90 -4.21 5.39
N ALA A 116 -2.41 -4.44 4.17
CA ALA A 116 -2.78 -3.63 3.00
C ALA A 116 -4.30 -3.69 2.73
N LEU A 117 -4.89 -4.88 2.79
CA LEU A 117 -6.35 -5.07 2.66
C LEU A 117 -7.11 -4.34 3.76
N PHE A 118 -6.70 -4.52 5.01
CA PHE A 118 -7.33 -3.88 6.17
C PHE A 118 -7.27 -2.35 6.07
N ILE A 119 -6.11 -1.79 5.73
CA ILE A 119 -5.89 -0.35 5.57
C ILE A 119 -6.75 0.20 4.44
N GLY A 120 -6.73 -0.44 3.27
CA GLY A 120 -7.53 -0.03 2.12
C GLY A 120 -9.03 -0.06 2.43
N TRP A 121 -9.50 -1.12 3.08
CA TRP A 121 -10.89 -1.24 3.51
C TRP A 121 -11.28 -0.19 4.55
N ALA A 122 -10.43 0.07 5.54
CA ALA A 122 -10.68 1.07 6.57
C ALA A 122 -10.76 2.49 5.95
N ALA A 123 -9.82 2.84 5.08
CA ALA A 123 -9.82 4.11 4.36
C ALA A 123 -11.06 4.27 3.47
N TRP A 124 -11.43 3.22 2.74
CA TRP A 124 -12.65 3.19 1.92
C TRP A 124 -13.92 3.42 2.74
N ARG A 125 -14.05 2.78 3.92
CA ARG A 125 -15.18 3.03 4.82
C ARG A 125 -15.25 4.49 5.28
N HIS A 126 -14.10 5.11 5.56
CA HIS A 126 -14.06 6.53 5.92
C HIS A 126 -14.48 7.44 4.77
N ILE A 127 -14.08 7.14 3.53
CA ILE A 127 -14.52 7.91 2.35
C ILE A 127 -16.04 7.82 2.18
N ARG A 128 -16.62 6.61 2.28
CA ARG A 128 -18.07 6.40 2.13
C ARG A 128 -18.90 7.06 3.23
N ALA A 129 -18.32 7.27 4.40
CA ALA A 129 -18.99 7.96 5.51
C ALA A 129 -18.88 9.50 5.44
N MET A 130 -18.13 10.05 4.49
CA MET A 130 -18.00 11.50 4.33
C MET A 130 -19.23 12.09 3.61
N PRO A 131 -19.77 13.22 4.09
CA PRO A 131 -20.77 13.98 3.35
C PRO A 131 -20.24 14.38 1.96
N ASP A 132 -21.14 14.42 0.98
CA ASP A 132 -20.81 14.90 -0.35
C ASP A 132 -20.71 16.42 -0.31
N THR A 133 -19.49 16.93 -0.54
CA THR A 133 -19.20 18.37 -0.49
C THR A 133 -19.88 19.17 -1.61
N THR A 134 -20.58 18.50 -2.53
CA THR A 134 -21.37 19.10 -3.62
C THR A 134 -22.74 19.60 -3.17
N MET A 135 -23.26 19.19 -2.01
CA MET A 135 -24.58 19.60 -1.49
C MET A 135 -24.54 20.71 -0.42
N THR A 136 -23.35 21.10 0.05
CA THR A 136 -23.20 22.10 1.14
C THR A 136 -22.58 23.40 0.64
N ASP A 137 -22.80 23.77 -0.62
CA ASP A 137 -22.55 25.12 -1.09
C ASP A 137 -23.83 25.94 -0.91
N PRO A 138 -23.99 26.71 0.19
CA PRO A 138 -25.16 27.57 0.38
C PRO A 138 -25.22 28.71 -0.65
N ASP A 139 -24.17 28.93 -1.44
CA ASP A 139 -24.06 29.98 -2.44
C ASP A 139 -24.38 29.49 -3.86
N ARG A 140 -24.65 28.19 -4.04
CA ARG A 140 -25.07 27.65 -5.34
C ARG A 140 -26.54 27.98 -5.58
N SER A 141 -26.77 29.02 -6.39
CA SER A 141 -28.11 29.37 -6.87
C SER A 141 -28.77 28.16 -7.54
N PRO A 142 -30.07 27.88 -7.30
CA PRO A 142 -30.75 26.79 -7.96
C PRO A 142 -30.67 26.96 -9.50
N PRO A 143 -30.56 25.86 -10.26
CA PRO A 143 -30.50 25.94 -11.72
C PRO A 143 -31.75 26.67 -12.26
N PRO A 144 -31.62 27.50 -13.32
CA PRO A 144 -32.74 28.23 -13.88
C PRO A 144 -33.84 27.25 -14.28
N ALA A 145 -35.08 27.57 -13.90
CA ALA A 145 -36.24 26.78 -14.28
C ALA A 145 -36.30 26.70 -15.81
N ARG A 146 -36.31 25.47 -16.34
CA ARG A 146 -36.53 25.27 -17.78
C ARG A 146 -37.99 25.60 -18.07
N THR A 147 -38.22 26.68 -18.80
CA THR A 147 -39.49 27.01 -19.45
C THR A 147 -39.56 26.38 -20.83
#